data_AF-A0AAX0I4U0-F1
#
_entry.id   AF-A0AAX0I4U0-F1
#
_cell.length_a   1.000
_cell.length_b   1.000
_cell.length_c   1.000
_cell.angle_alpha   90.00
_cell.angle_beta   90.00
_cell.angle_gamma   90.00
#
_symmetry.space_group_name_H-M   'P 1'
#
loop_
_entity.id
_entity.type
_entity.pdbx_description
1 polymer ?
#
loop_
_entity_poly.entity_id
_entity_poly.type
_entity_poly.pdbx_seq_one_letter_code
_entity_poly.pdbx_strand_id
1 'polypeptide(L)'
;MSRSGYSDDMEDILAFGRWRGRVASAIRGKRGQTLLRDLITALDALPEKKLIAHTVEQDGCFCALGAVAHLRGTDLDQGVNGGTDYDFEADRAAARLDIAEPLAKEVVYMNDEAWFYNETPEQRWSRMRQWAASNLIDQQAKPEVQQ
;
A
#
# COMPACT_ATOMS: atom_id res chain seq x y z
N MET A 1 -8.94 -14.45 7.00
CA MET A 1 -7.87 -13.94 6.12
C MET A 1 -7.90 -12.43 6.24
N SER A 2 -6.74 -11.79 6.38
CA SER A 2 -6.65 -10.33 6.36
C SER A 2 -6.81 -9.80 4.94
N ARG A 3 -7.09 -8.50 4.81
CA ARG A 3 -7.29 -7.81 3.53
C ARG A 3 -6.10 -7.92 2.58
N SER A 4 -4.91 -8.00 3.14
CA SER A 4 -3.66 -8.18 2.38
C SER A 4 -3.53 -9.58 1.77
N GLY A 5 -4.32 -10.55 2.28
CA GLY A 5 -4.25 -11.96 1.89
C GLY A 5 -3.00 -12.68 2.40
N TYR A 6 -2.25 -12.09 3.34
CA TYR A 6 -1.14 -12.76 4.02
C TYR A 6 -1.67 -13.87 4.95
N SER A 7 -0.97 -15.01 4.97
CA SER A 7 -1.06 -16.01 6.03
C SER A 7 0.31 -16.10 6.70
N ASP A 8 0.35 -15.97 8.03
CA ASP A 8 1.54 -16.08 8.88
C ASP A 8 1.94 -17.54 9.16
N ASP A 9 1.38 -18.51 8.43
CA ASP A 9 1.83 -19.90 8.44
C ASP A 9 3.20 -20.02 7.74
N MET A 10 4.22 -19.46 8.40
CA MET A 10 5.61 -19.31 7.98
C MET A 10 6.40 -20.64 8.05
N GLU A 11 5.82 -21.75 7.60
CA GLU A 11 6.50 -23.05 7.64
C GLU A 11 7.53 -23.24 6.51
N ASP A 12 7.41 -22.50 5.39
CA ASP A 12 8.37 -22.54 4.27
C ASP A 12 9.14 -21.21 4.09
N ILE A 13 10.33 -21.16 4.68
CA ILE A 13 11.29 -20.04 4.55
C ILE A 13 11.63 -19.73 3.08
N LEU A 14 11.68 -20.73 2.20
CA LEU A 14 11.98 -20.51 0.78
C LEU A 14 10.79 -19.86 0.06
N ALA A 15 9.56 -20.21 0.42
CA ALA A 15 8.36 -19.54 -0.10
C ALA A 15 8.34 -18.06 0.32
N PHE A 16 8.64 -17.78 1.59
CA PHE A 16 8.74 -16.41 2.08
C PHE A 16 9.85 -15.61 1.36
N GLY A 17 11.03 -16.19 1.18
CA GLY A 17 12.13 -15.56 0.44
C GLY A 17 11.76 -15.24 -1.01
N ARG A 18 11.10 -16.17 -1.72
CA ARG A 18 10.59 -15.94 -3.09
C ARG A 18 9.56 -14.81 -3.12
N TRP A 19 8.67 -14.75 -2.13
CA TRP A 19 7.68 -13.70 -2.00
C TRP A 19 8.32 -12.33 -1.79
N ARG A 20 9.24 -12.18 -0.82
CA ARG A 20 9.97 -10.92 -0.59
C ARG A 20 10.74 -10.48 -1.84
N GLY A 21 11.33 -11.42 -2.58
CA GLY A 21 11.98 -11.13 -3.86
C GLY A 21 11.01 -10.58 -4.91
N ARG A 22 9.79 -11.12 -5.00
CA ARG A 22 8.73 -10.62 -5.89
C ARG A 22 8.28 -9.21 -5.51
N VAL A 23 8.07 -8.94 -4.23
CA VAL A 23 7.72 -7.60 -3.72
C VAL A 23 8.83 -6.60 -4.05
N ALA A 24 10.10 -6.92 -3.75
CA ALA A 24 11.23 -6.05 -4.05
C ALA A 24 11.41 -5.78 -5.55
N SER A 25 11.13 -6.77 -6.41
CA SER A 25 11.12 -6.58 -7.85
C SER A 25 9.98 -5.64 -8.29
N ALA A 26 8.77 -5.83 -7.76
CA ALA A 26 7.61 -5.01 -8.08
C ALA A 26 7.80 -3.54 -7.66
N ILE A 27 8.36 -3.30 -6.48
CA ILE A 27 8.69 -1.96 -5.97
C ILE A 27 9.69 -1.24 -6.89
N ARG A 28 10.75 -1.92 -7.33
CA ARG A 28 11.80 -1.33 -8.19
C ARG A 28 11.37 -1.16 -9.65
N GLY A 29 10.33 -1.86 -10.09
CA GLY A 29 9.81 -1.76 -11.44
C GLY A 29 9.22 -0.37 -11.76
N LYS A 30 9.16 -0.01 -13.04
CA LYS A 30 8.63 1.28 -13.52
C LYS A 30 7.22 1.56 -12.96
N ARG A 31 6.31 0.58 -13.06
CA ARG A 31 4.93 0.67 -12.56
C ARG A 31 4.87 0.89 -11.04
N GLY A 32 5.74 0.20 -10.29
CA GLY A 32 5.84 0.37 -8.84
C GLY A 32 6.37 1.74 -8.43
N GLN A 33 7.40 2.23 -9.10
CA GLN A 33 7.92 3.58 -8.86
C GLN A 33 6.91 4.67 -9.24
N THR A 34 6.08 4.47 -10.27
CA THR A 34 4.95 5.36 -10.57
C THR A 34 3.92 5.33 -9.45
N LEU A 35 3.52 4.14 -8.98
CA LEU A 35 2.58 4.00 -7.86
C LEU A 35 3.09 4.71 -6.60
N LEU A 36 4.37 4.58 -6.24
CA LEU A 36 4.93 5.21 -5.04
C LEU A 36 4.90 6.74 -5.11
N ARG A 37 5.16 7.32 -6.30
CA ARG A 37 5.03 8.76 -6.51
C ARG A 37 3.57 9.21 -6.40
N ASP A 38 2.67 8.48 -7.04
CA ASP A 38 1.24 8.76 -6.97
C ASP A 38 0.70 8.61 -5.55
N LEU A 39 1.22 7.65 -4.77
CA LEU A 39 0.87 7.49 -3.36
C LEU A 39 1.29 8.71 -2.56
N ILE A 40 2.52 9.21 -2.72
CA ILE A 40 2.95 10.43 -2.03
C ILE A 40 2.07 11.62 -2.43
N THR A 41 1.82 11.80 -3.73
CA THR A 41 0.96 12.87 -4.24
C THR A 41 -0.46 12.78 -3.69
N ALA A 42 -1.05 11.58 -3.67
CA ALA A 42 -2.39 11.34 -3.13
C ALA A 42 -2.45 11.67 -1.65
N LEU A 43 -1.49 11.16 -0.87
CA LEU A 43 -1.41 11.40 0.58
C LEU A 43 -1.19 12.88 0.92
N ASP A 44 -0.41 13.60 0.12
CA ASP A 44 -0.19 15.03 0.31
C ASP A 44 -1.39 15.90 -0.11
N ALA A 45 -2.24 15.40 -1.01
CA ALA A 45 -3.46 16.07 -1.47
C ALA A 45 -4.69 15.82 -0.58
N LEU A 46 -4.65 14.87 0.37
CA LEU A 46 -5.77 14.61 1.27
C LEU A 46 -6.09 15.86 2.13
N PRO A 47 -7.37 16.21 2.29
CA PRO A 47 -7.77 17.37 3.11
C PRO A 47 -7.41 17.15 4.58
N GLU A 48 -7.56 15.93 5.06
CA GLU A 48 -7.08 15.47 6.36
C GLU A 48 -5.97 14.44 6.17
N LYS A 49 -4.87 14.62 6.90
CA LYS A 49 -3.68 13.77 6.86
C LYS A 49 -3.93 12.44 7.59
N LYS A 50 -4.92 11.66 7.15
CA LYS A 50 -5.43 10.46 7.82
C LYS A 50 -5.64 9.33 6.83
N LEU A 51 -5.37 8.11 7.26
CA LEU A 51 -5.68 6.88 6.54
C LEU A 51 -6.47 5.92 7.40
N ILE A 52 -7.47 5.26 6.82
CA ILE A 52 -8.23 4.19 7.48
C ILE A 52 -7.61 2.82 7.17
N ALA A 53 -7.87 1.86 8.05
CA ALA A 53 -7.49 0.46 7.89
C ALA A 53 -8.72 -0.41 7.57
N HIS A 54 -8.51 -1.62 7.05
CA HIS A 54 -9.54 -2.65 6.86
C HIS A 54 -10.67 -2.36 5.87
N THR A 55 -10.70 -1.18 5.26
CA THR A 55 -11.64 -0.83 4.18
C THR A 55 -11.00 0.16 3.19
N VAL A 56 -11.44 0.18 1.93
CA VAL A 56 -10.80 1.03 0.91
C VAL A 56 -11.22 2.47 1.00
N GLU A 57 -12.51 2.68 1.25
CA GLU A 57 -13.10 4.00 1.48
C GLU A 57 -14.21 3.89 2.52
N GLN A 58 -14.27 4.86 3.42
CA GLN A 58 -15.38 5.02 4.35
C GLN A 58 -15.50 6.51 4.72
N ASP A 59 -16.70 7.07 4.58
CA ASP A 59 -17.00 8.46 4.95
C ASP A 59 -16.02 9.49 4.34
N GLY A 60 -15.59 9.25 3.09
CA GLY A 60 -14.62 10.10 2.37
C GLY A 60 -13.17 9.98 2.87
N CYS A 61 -12.88 9.08 3.81
CA CYS A 61 -11.53 8.67 4.19
C CYS A 61 -11.11 7.45 3.40
N PHE A 62 -9.82 7.32 3.10
CA PHE A 62 -9.29 6.26 2.24
C PHE A 62 -8.19 5.45 2.94
N CYS A 63 -8.00 4.21 2.51
CA CYS A 63 -6.73 3.52 2.73
C CYS A 63 -5.68 3.99 1.70
N ALA A 64 -4.43 3.55 1.84
CA ALA A 64 -3.36 3.93 0.93
C ALA A 64 -3.67 3.65 -0.56
N LEU A 65 -4.21 2.48 -0.91
CA LEU A 65 -4.60 2.19 -2.30
C LEU A 65 -5.83 2.99 -2.74
N GLY A 66 -6.80 3.17 -1.83
CA GLY A 66 -7.99 4.00 -2.09
C GLY A 66 -7.62 5.44 -2.43
N ALA A 67 -6.66 6.02 -1.70
CA ALA A 67 -6.18 7.38 -1.97
C ALA A 67 -5.55 7.50 -3.37
N VAL A 68 -4.75 6.52 -3.79
CA VAL A 68 -4.18 6.49 -5.15
C VAL A 68 -5.26 6.31 -6.21
N ALA A 69 -6.22 5.44 -5.96
CA ALA A 69 -7.34 5.19 -6.87
C ALA A 69 -8.19 6.46 -7.07
N HIS A 70 -8.48 7.17 -5.97
CA HIS A 70 -9.15 8.46 -5.99
C HIS A 70 -8.36 9.50 -6.80
N LEU A 71 -7.04 9.61 -6.58
CA LEU A 71 -6.17 10.52 -7.36
C LEU A 71 -6.21 10.21 -8.87
N ARG A 72 -6.25 8.92 -9.23
CA ARG A 72 -6.26 8.46 -10.63
C ARG A 72 -7.65 8.44 -11.26
N GLY A 73 -8.71 8.74 -10.51
CA GLY A 73 -10.10 8.59 -10.98
C GLY A 73 -10.44 7.15 -11.35
N THR A 74 -9.82 6.17 -10.70
CA THR A 74 -10.02 4.73 -10.95
C THR A 74 -10.84 4.14 -9.82
N ASP A 75 -11.90 3.40 -10.18
CA ASP A 75 -12.64 2.59 -9.22
C ASP A 75 -11.93 1.23 -9.05
N LEU A 76 -11.65 0.88 -7.80
CA LEU A 76 -11.04 -0.40 -7.45
C LEU A 76 -12.06 -1.55 -7.39
N ASP A 77 -13.36 -1.31 -7.64
CA ASP A 77 -14.42 -2.33 -7.71
C ASP A 77 -14.50 -3.15 -6.41
N GLN A 78 -14.91 -2.46 -5.37
CA GLN A 78 -14.74 -2.84 -3.97
C GLN A 78 -15.86 -3.75 -3.42
N GLY A 79 -16.71 -4.27 -4.30
CA GLY A 79 -17.88 -5.05 -3.90
C GLY A 79 -18.91 -4.24 -3.10
N VAL A 80 -19.92 -4.93 -2.58
CA VAL A 80 -21.07 -4.30 -1.91
C VAL A 80 -20.74 -3.70 -0.54
N ASN A 81 -19.63 -4.09 0.09
CA ASN A 81 -19.20 -3.59 1.40
C ASN A 81 -17.99 -2.66 1.33
N GLY A 82 -17.69 -2.04 0.19
CA GLY A 82 -16.65 -1.01 0.10
C GLY A 82 -15.21 -1.51 0.33
N GLY A 83 -14.96 -2.79 0.11
CA GLY A 83 -13.60 -3.33 0.11
C GLY A 83 -13.09 -3.68 1.49
N THR A 84 -13.99 -4.14 2.35
CA THR A 84 -13.64 -4.66 3.68
C THR A 84 -12.74 -5.88 3.58
N ASP A 85 -12.16 -6.29 4.71
CA ASP A 85 -11.27 -7.46 4.83
C ASP A 85 -11.74 -8.72 4.07
N TYR A 86 -13.04 -8.97 3.95
CA TYR A 86 -13.59 -10.17 3.30
C TYR A 86 -13.82 -10.03 1.78
N ASP A 87 -13.91 -8.79 1.28
CA ASP A 87 -14.32 -8.51 -0.10
C ASP A 87 -13.18 -7.91 -0.94
N PHE A 88 -12.05 -7.56 -0.33
CA PHE A 88 -10.94 -6.94 -1.03
C PHE A 88 -10.14 -7.94 -1.87
N GLU A 89 -10.17 -7.75 -3.19
CA GLU A 89 -9.41 -8.55 -4.16
C GLU A 89 -8.16 -7.78 -4.64
N ALA A 90 -7.01 -8.09 -4.04
CA ALA A 90 -5.75 -7.38 -4.31
C ALA A 90 -5.25 -7.50 -5.77
N ASP A 91 -5.57 -8.61 -6.44
CA ASP A 91 -5.27 -8.85 -7.85
C ASP A 91 -6.11 -7.94 -8.77
N ARG A 92 -7.41 -7.77 -8.48
CA ARG A 92 -8.25 -6.80 -9.19
C ARG A 92 -7.78 -5.38 -8.96
N ALA A 93 -7.50 -5.00 -7.70
CA ALA A 93 -6.96 -3.68 -7.39
C ALA A 93 -5.64 -3.43 -8.12
N ALA A 94 -4.76 -4.43 -8.20
CA ALA A 94 -3.51 -4.33 -8.94
C ALA A 94 -3.71 -4.14 -10.45
N ALA A 95 -4.66 -4.87 -11.05
CA ALA A 95 -4.99 -4.73 -12.46
C ALA A 95 -5.52 -3.33 -12.78
N ARG A 96 -6.44 -2.80 -11.95
CA ARG A 96 -7.02 -1.46 -12.10
C ARG A 96 -6.00 -0.35 -11.93
N LEU A 97 -5.05 -0.52 -11.01
CA LEU A 97 -3.98 0.45 -10.77
C LEU A 97 -2.76 0.24 -11.67
N ASP A 98 -2.82 -0.66 -12.64
CA ASP A 98 -1.68 -1.01 -13.49
C ASP A 98 -0.39 -1.24 -12.66
N ILE A 99 -0.47 -2.12 -11.65
CA ILE A 99 0.68 -2.60 -10.87
C ILE A 99 0.74 -4.12 -10.81
N ALA A 100 1.79 -4.65 -10.17
CA ALA A 100 1.88 -6.07 -9.88
C ALA A 100 1.12 -6.38 -8.57
N GLU A 101 0.40 -7.51 -8.54
CA GLU A 101 -0.33 -7.98 -7.35
C GLU A 101 0.51 -8.00 -6.06
N PRO A 102 1.79 -8.45 -6.05
CA PRO A 102 2.60 -8.40 -4.84
C PRO A 102 2.77 -7.00 -4.27
N LEU A 103 2.79 -5.97 -5.12
CA LEU A 103 2.86 -4.58 -4.65
C LEU A 103 1.54 -4.12 -4.04
N ALA A 104 0.40 -4.48 -4.63
CA ALA A 104 -0.91 -4.16 -4.04
C ALA A 104 -1.05 -4.80 -2.65
N LYS A 105 -0.71 -6.09 -2.52
CA LYS A 105 -0.73 -6.82 -1.24
C LYS A 105 0.22 -6.20 -0.21
N GLU A 106 1.44 -5.84 -0.62
CA GLU A 106 2.40 -5.17 0.26
C GLU A 106 1.86 -3.81 0.74
N VAL A 107 1.27 -2.99 -0.14
CA VAL A 107 0.73 -1.68 0.27
C VAL A 107 -0.42 -1.84 1.27
N VAL A 108 -1.31 -2.83 1.07
CA VAL A 108 -2.42 -3.10 1.99
C VAL A 108 -1.91 -3.60 3.34
N TYR A 109 -0.98 -4.55 3.33
CA TYR A 109 -0.32 -5.02 4.56
C TYR A 109 0.37 -3.87 5.29
N MET A 110 1.13 -3.04 4.56
CA MET A 110 1.76 -1.87 5.16
C MET A 110 0.71 -0.91 5.72
N ASN A 111 -0.41 -0.68 5.05
CA ASN A 111 -1.46 0.20 5.55
C ASN A 111 -2.12 -0.35 6.84
N ASP A 112 -2.44 -1.64 6.86
CA ASP A 112 -3.32 -2.22 7.88
C ASP A 112 -2.56 -2.84 9.06
N GLU A 113 -1.43 -3.50 8.80
CA GLU A 113 -0.88 -4.54 9.69
C GLU A 113 0.58 -4.28 10.11
N ALA A 114 1.34 -3.45 9.38
CA ALA A 114 2.79 -3.32 9.60
C ALA A 114 3.23 -2.51 10.83
N TRP A 115 2.31 -2.09 11.71
CA TRP A 115 2.61 -1.35 12.94
C TRP A 115 1.76 -1.82 14.12
N PHE A 116 2.02 -1.30 15.33
CA PHE A 116 1.32 -1.69 16.55
C PHE A 116 -0.21 -1.51 16.45
N TYR A 117 -0.96 -2.40 17.10
CA TYR A 117 -2.43 -2.48 17.07
C TYR A 117 -3.21 -1.18 17.32
N ASN A 118 -2.60 -0.15 17.93
CA ASN A 118 -3.25 1.12 18.28
C ASN A 118 -2.77 2.32 17.45
N GLU A 119 -2.28 2.09 16.23
CA GLU A 119 -1.88 3.17 15.33
C GLU A 119 -3.07 4.08 14.95
N THR A 120 -2.94 5.38 15.23
CA THR A 120 -3.97 6.36 14.84
C THR A 120 -3.99 6.58 13.32
N PRO A 121 -5.10 7.04 12.73
CA PRO A 121 -5.18 7.37 11.31
C PRO A 121 -4.09 8.33 10.80
N GLU A 122 -3.69 9.30 11.63
CA GLU A 122 -2.64 10.28 11.32
C GLU A 122 -1.25 9.65 11.35
N GLN A 123 -0.99 8.77 12.32
CA GLN A 123 0.26 8.02 12.40
C GLN A 123 0.42 7.10 11.18
N ARG A 124 -0.65 6.40 10.80
CA ARG A 124 -0.70 5.56 9.60
C ARG A 124 -0.40 6.36 8.34
N TRP A 125 -1.00 7.53 8.18
CA TRP A 125 -0.71 8.44 7.08
C TRP A 125 0.78 8.79 7.02
N SER A 126 1.36 9.21 8.16
CA SER A 126 2.76 9.62 8.25
C SER A 126 3.71 8.46 7.88
N ARG A 127 3.45 7.27 8.44
CA ARG A 127 4.23 6.06 8.19
C ARG A 127 4.13 5.61 6.74
N MET A 128 2.93 5.58 6.17
CA MET A 128 2.74 5.18 4.76
C MET A 128 3.42 6.15 3.80
N ARG A 129 3.38 7.45 4.08
CA ARG A 129 4.11 8.45 3.30
C ARG A 129 5.61 8.26 3.40
N GLN A 130 6.14 8.03 4.61
CA GLN A 130 7.57 7.79 4.81
C GLN A 130 8.03 6.50 4.13
N TRP A 131 7.25 5.43 4.25
CA TRP A 131 7.51 4.15 3.58
C TRP A 131 7.50 4.30 2.06
N ALA A 132 6.56 5.06 1.50
CA ALA A 132 6.53 5.31 0.06
C ALA A 132 7.79 6.05 -0.40
N ALA A 133 8.18 7.09 0.34
CA ALA A 133 9.39 7.87 0.05
C ALA A 133 10.67 7.03 0.17
N SER A 134 10.80 6.17 1.19
CA SER A 134 11.99 5.32 1.36
C SER A 134 12.14 4.26 0.27
N ASN A 135 11.06 3.92 -0.43
CA ASN A 135 11.06 2.96 -1.53
C ASN A 135 11.31 3.60 -2.91
N LEU A 136 11.42 4.93 -3.00
CA LEU A 136 11.81 5.59 -4.25
C LEU A 136 13.30 5.40 -4.51
N ILE A 137 13.64 4.98 -5.73
CA ILE A 137 15.03 4.75 -6.14
C ILE A 137 15.89 6.02 -5.96
N ASP A 138 15.32 7.19 -6.27
CA ASP A 138 16.02 8.48 -6.15
C ASP A 138 16.36 8.85 -4.69
N GLN A 139 15.61 8.31 -3.72
CA GLN A 139 15.86 8.48 -2.29
C GLN A 139 16.87 7.44 -1.77
N GLN A 140 16.88 6.23 -2.34
CA GLN A 140 17.85 5.18 -2.00
C GLN A 140 19.24 5.47 -2.57
N ALA A 141 19.33 6.23 -3.66
CA ALA A 141 20.59 6.60 -4.32
C ALA A 141 21.29 7.81 -3.70
N LYS A 142 20.68 8.53 -2.76
CA LYS A 142 21.34 9.59 -1.99
C LYS A 142 21.94 8.98 -0.72
N PRO A 143 23.25 8.69 -0.65
CA PRO A 143 23.87 8.44 0.63
C PRO A 143 23.72 9.69 1.50
N GLU A 144 23.39 9.51 2.78
CA GLU A 144 23.42 10.58 3.78
C GLU A 144 24.80 11.25 3.72
N VAL A 145 24.84 12.50 3.30
CA VAL A 145 26.00 13.36 3.57
C VAL A 145 25.89 13.75 5.04
N GLN A 146 26.51 12.94 5.91
CA GLN A 146 26.77 13.35 7.29
C GLN A 146 27.69 14.58 7.24
N GLN A 147 27.16 15.73 7.70
CA GLN A 147 27.95 16.92 8.04
C GLN A 147 28.34 16.85 9.51
#